data_AF-A0A2V6WIE1-F1
#
_entry.id   AF-A0A2V6WIE1-F1
#
_cell.length_a   1.000
_cell.length_b   1.000
_cell.length_c   1.000
_cell.angle_alpha   90.00
_cell.angle_beta   90.00
_cell.angle_gamma   90.00
#
_symmetry.space_group_name_H-M   'P 1'
#
loop_
_entity.id
_entity.type
_entity.pdbx_description
1 polymer ?
#
loop_
_entity_poly.entity_id
_entity_poly.type
_entity_poly.pdbx_seq_one_letter_code
_entity_poly.pdbx_strand_id
1 'polypeptide(L)'
;MSPADRQSVRENFQRFRQLPPQEKARVLDELKRWNELPDARRRELQKGYERLQRMPPERRQRIFQRFERFQSLPPAERQRIMQNYERWRRLSPDERTQLRQRWQQMSPEQRQQLRERWRNRSPEQRRRQGERPRGSGSERERR
;
A
#
# COMPACT_ATOMS: atom_id res chain seq x y z
N MET A 1 29.15 0.31 -14.00
CA MET A 1 28.88 0.90 -12.67
C MET A 1 29.59 2.24 -12.59
N SER A 2 28.84 3.29 -12.29
CA SER A 2 29.36 4.65 -12.13
C SER A 2 30.25 4.75 -10.86
N PRO A 3 31.21 5.68 -10.79
CA PRO A 3 31.92 6.01 -9.55
C PRO A 3 30.96 6.30 -8.38
N ALA A 4 29.83 6.96 -8.65
CA ALA A 4 28.79 7.23 -7.64
C ALA A 4 28.12 5.94 -7.12
N ASP A 5 27.92 4.94 -7.99
CA ASP A 5 27.37 3.63 -7.59
C ASP A 5 28.34 2.90 -6.66
N ARG A 6 29.64 2.92 -6.98
CA ARG A 6 30.69 2.27 -6.17
C ARG A 6 30.79 2.87 -4.77
N GLN A 7 30.62 4.18 -4.65
CA GLN A 7 30.59 4.86 -3.35
C GLN A 7 29.39 4.41 -2.51
N SER A 8 28.19 4.38 -3.11
CA SER A 8 26.99 3.94 -2.40
C SER A 8 27.07 2.48 -1.91
N VAL A 9 27.65 1.58 -2.71
CA VAL A 9 27.89 0.19 -2.34
C VAL A 9 28.86 0.10 -1.15
N ARG A 10 29.94 0.89 -1.18
CA ARG A 10 30.92 0.95 -0.09
C ARG A 10 30.28 1.47 1.20
N GLU A 11 29.50 2.55 1.13
CA GLU A 11 28.81 3.12 2.29
C GLU A 11 27.78 2.16 2.88
N ASN A 12 26.98 1.51 2.04
CA ASN A 12 26.00 0.51 2.48
C ASN A 12 26.69 -0.69 3.16
N PHE A 13 27.83 -1.15 2.62
CA PHE A 13 28.62 -2.22 3.22
C PHE A 13 29.20 -1.82 4.58
N GLN A 14 29.69 -0.58 4.73
CA GLN A 14 30.17 -0.07 6.02
C GLN A 14 29.05 -0.01 7.06
N ARG A 15 27.86 0.49 6.68
CA ARG A 15 26.67 0.49 7.55
C ARG A 15 26.29 -0.93 7.97
N PHE A 16 26.25 -1.86 7.02
CA PHE A 16 25.96 -3.27 7.31
C PHE A 16 26.96 -3.87 8.31
N ARG A 17 28.26 -3.59 8.16
CA ARG A 17 29.29 -4.08 9.10
C ARG A 17 29.12 -3.55 10.52
N GLN A 18 28.53 -2.38 10.69
CA GLN A 18 28.30 -1.76 12.00
C GLN A 18 27.00 -2.22 12.68
N LEU A 19 26.12 -2.94 11.97
CA LEU A 19 24.86 -3.42 12.54
C LEU A 19 25.10 -4.44 13.69
N PRO A 20 24.25 -4.43 14.74
CA PRO A 20 24.22 -5.48 15.75
C PRO A 20 24.00 -6.88 15.12
N PRO A 21 24.50 -7.97 15.73
CA PRO A 21 24.38 -9.31 15.17
C PRO A 21 22.95 -9.72 14.79
N GLN A 22 21.96 -9.37 15.62
CA GLN A 22 20.55 -9.67 15.34
C GLN A 22 20.00 -8.91 14.13
N GLU A 23 20.42 -7.66 13.93
CA GLU A 23 19.99 -6.88 12.77
C GLU A 23 20.67 -7.37 11.48
N LYS A 24 21.95 -7.73 11.55
CA LYS A 24 22.65 -8.41 10.44
C LYS A 24 21.91 -9.67 10.02
N ALA A 25 21.52 -10.51 10.98
CA ALA A 25 20.78 -11.74 10.69
C ALA A 25 19.46 -11.45 9.96
N ARG A 26 18.70 -10.42 10.36
CA ARG A 26 17.47 -10.00 9.66
C ARG A 26 17.74 -9.53 8.23
N VAL A 27 18.77 -8.72 8.02
CA VAL A 27 19.15 -8.23 6.67
C VAL A 27 19.57 -9.40 5.76
N LEU A 28 20.31 -10.37 6.30
CA LEU A 28 20.71 -11.56 5.55
C LEU A 28 19.52 -12.46 5.21
N ASP A 29 18.57 -12.63 6.14
CA ASP A 29 17.33 -13.38 5.89
C ASP A 29 16.47 -12.71 4.81
N GLU A 30 16.31 -11.39 4.87
CA GLU A 30 15.57 -10.62 3.87
C GLU A 30 16.25 -10.70 2.49
N LEU A 31 17.59 -10.66 2.44
CA LEU A 31 18.36 -10.84 1.21
C LEU A 31 18.16 -12.24 0.61
N LYS A 32 18.14 -13.28 1.46
CA LYS A 32 17.84 -14.65 1.01
C LYS A 32 16.46 -14.72 0.38
N ARG A 33 15.43 -14.20 1.05
CA ARG A 33 14.05 -14.15 0.52
C ARG A 33 13.97 -13.38 -0.80
N TRP A 34 14.70 -12.28 -0.92
CA TRP A 34 14.79 -11.51 -2.16
C TRP A 34 15.40 -12.31 -3.31
N ASN A 35 16.44 -13.10 -3.02
CA ASN A 35 17.09 -13.97 -4.01
C ASN A 35 16.19 -15.12 -4.47
N GLU A 36 15.26 -15.57 -3.61
CA GLU A 36 14.26 -16.60 -3.91
C GLU A 36 13.04 -16.07 -4.69
N LEU A 37 12.86 -14.74 -4.79
CA LEU A 37 11.75 -14.17 -5.57
C LEU A 37 11.87 -14.51 -7.07
N PRO A 38 10.77 -14.90 -7.73
CA PRO A 38 10.74 -15.03 -9.19
C PRO A 38 11.15 -13.73 -9.88
N ASP A 39 11.87 -13.82 -11.00
CA ASP A 39 12.40 -12.64 -11.70
C ASP A 39 11.32 -11.63 -12.10
N ALA A 40 10.14 -12.11 -12.50
CA ALA A 40 9.01 -11.24 -12.82
C ALA A 40 8.59 -10.39 -11.60
N ARG A 41 8.57 -11.01 -10.42
CA ARG A 41 8.25 -10.34 -9.16
C ARG A 41 9.35 -9.37 -8.75
N ARG A 42 10.62 -9.76 -8.88
CA ARG A 42 11.76 -8.88 -8.60
C ARG A 42 11.72 -7.63 -9.48
N ARG A 43 11.48 -7.79 -10.79
CA ARG A 43 11.32 -6.67 -11.74
C ARG A 43 10.13 -5.77 -11.41
N GLU A 44 9.00 -6.32 -10.98
CA GLU A 44 7.85 -5.54 -10.54
C GLU A 44 8.19 -4.65 -9.33
N LEU A 45 8.86 -5.23 -8.32
CA LEU A 45 9.28 -4.52 -7.12
C LEU A 45 10.30 -3.42 -7.44
N GLN A 46 11.28 -3.72 -8.29
CA GLN A 46 12.26 -2.73 -8.75
C GLN A 46 11.58 -1.54 -9.44
N LYS A 47 10.65 -1.79 -10.38
CA LYS A 47 9.86 -0.71 -11.02
C LYS A 47 9.01 0.08 -10.01
N GLY A 48 8.48 -0.59 -8.99
CA GLY A 48 7.80 0.06 -7.86
C GLY A 48 8.71 1.04 -7.13
N TYR A 49 9.92 0.59 -6.80
CA TYR A 49 10.93 1.39 -6.11
C TYR A 49 11.42 2.58 -6.95
N GLU A 50 11.73 2.37 -8.22
CA GLU A 50 12.11 3.46 -9.15
C GLU A 50 11.04 4.53 -9.24
N ARG A 51 9.75 4.13 -9.33
CA ARG A 51 8.63 5.09 -9.30
C ARG A 51 8.59 5.86 -8.00
N LEU A 52 8.80 5.20 -6.85
CA LEU A 52 8.83 5.86 -5.55
C LEU A 52 9.98 6.87 -5.46
N GLN A 53 11.17 6.53 -5.94
CA GLN A 53 12.34 7.43 -5.93
C GLN A 53 12.12 8.69 -6.78
N ARG A 54 11.42 8.57 -7.91
CA ARG A 54 11.09 9.69 -8.80
C ARG A 54 9.95 10.60 -8.29
N MET A 55 9.25 10.21 -7.23
CA MET A 55 8.20 11.04 -6.64
C MET A 55 8.80 12.22 -5.86
N PRO A 56 8.11 13.38 -5.82
CA PRO A 56 8.45 14.47 -4.92
C PRO A 56 8.56 13.98 -3.46
N PRO A 57 9.49 14.54 -2.66
CA PRO A 57 9.74 14.09 -1.29
C PRO A 57 8.48 14.14 -0.42
N GLU A 58 7.62 15.15 -0.60
CA GLU A 58 6.36 15.28 0.14
C GLU A 58 5.39 14.14 -0.18
N ARG A 59 5.33 13.72 -1.45
CA ARG A 59 4.50 12.58 -1.86
C ARG A 59 5.04 11.27 -1.28
N ARG A 60 6.35 11.07 -1.28
CA ARG A 60 6.99 9.91 -0.64
C ARG A 60 6.68 9.88 0.85
N GLN A 61 6.80 11.00 1.54
CA GLN A 61 6.53 11.12 2.97
C GLN A 61 5.07 10.75 3.29
N ARG A 62 4.10 11.24 2.51
CA ARG A 62 2.68 10.85 2.67
C ARG A 62 2.46 9.35 2.49
N ILE A 63 3.19 8.70 1.58
CA ILE A 63 3.11 7.24 1.40
C ILE A 63 3.62 6.52 2.64
N PHE A 64 4.77 6.93 3.17
CA PHE A 64 5.34 6.34 4.38
C PHE A 64 4.44 6.52 5.60
N GLN A 65 3.90 7.72 5.82
CA GLN A 65 2.95 7.99 6.91
C GLN A 65 1.69 7.11 6.82
N ARG A 66 1.15 6.92 5.62
CA ARG A 66 0.00 6.03 5.40
C ARG A 66 0.36 4.57 5.67
N PHE A 67 1.57 4.16 5.32
CA PHE A 67 2.06 2.82 5.58
C PHE A 67 2.25 2.58 7.08
N GLU A 68 2.85 3.51 7.81
CA GLU A 68 2.99 3.45 9.27
C GLU A 68 1.62 3.36 9.95
N ARG A 69 0.68 4.21 9.56
CA ARG A 69 -0.70 4.13 10.06
C ARG A 69 -1.35 2.80 9.73
N PHE A 70 -1.09 2.21 8.57
CA PHE A 70 -1.61 0.89 8.23
C PHE A 70 -0.99 -0.20 9.11
N GLN A 71 0.31 -0.14 9.39
CA GLN A 71 1.01 -1.11 10.24
C GLN A 71 0.55 -1.06 11.70
N SER A 72 0.15 0.12 12.19
CA SER A 72 -0.40 0.28 13.54
C SER A 72 -1.84 -0.23 13.70
N LEU A 73 -2.52 -0.60 12.61
CA LEU A 73 -3.88 -1.14 12.70
C LEU A 73 -3.89 -2.56 13.28
N PRO A 74 -4.95 -2.94 14.03
CA PRO A 74 -5.15 -4.30 14.48
C PRO A 74 -5.09 -5.31 13.31
N PRO A 75 -4.57 -6.54 13.52
CA PRO A 75 -4.43 -7.54 12.46
C PRO A 75 -5.71 -7.77 11.65
N ALA A 76 -6.87 -7.85 12.33
CA ALA A 76 -8.16 -8.04 11.68
C ALA A 76 -8.56 -6.87 10.77
N GLU A 77 -8.15 -5.65 11.10
CA GLU A 77 -8.41 -4.47 10.25
C GLU A 77 -7.46 -4.43 9.06
N ARG A 78 -6.18 -4.75 9.26
CA ARG A 78 -5.22 -4.92 8.16
C ARG A 78 -5.70 -5.96 7.15
N GLN A 79 -6.15 -7.12 7.62
CA GLN A 79 -6.70 -8.18 6.77
C GLN A 79 -7.91 -7.71 5.97
N ARG A 80 -8.85 -6.97 6.58
CA ARG A 80 -10.00 -6.40 5.86
C ARG A 80 -9.57 -5.45 4.75
N ILE A 81 -8.61 -4.56 5.02
CA ILE A 81 -8.11 -3.62 4.00
C ILE A 81 -7.45 -4.39 2.85
N MET A 82 -6.65 -5.41 3.15
CA MET A 82 -6.00 -6.25 2.14
C MET A 82 -7.02 -7.04 1.30
N GLN A 83 -8.05 -7.62 1.91
CA GLN A 83 -9.13 -8.30 1.17
C GLN A 83 -9.88 -7.35 0.23
N ASN A 84 -10.19 -6.14 0.69
CA ASN A 84 -10.83 -5.11 -0.13
C ASN A 84 -9.93 -4.63 -1.27
N TYR A 85 -8.61 -4.61 -1.04
CA TYR A 85 -7.61 -4.31 -2.07
C TYR A 85 -7.57 -5.40 -3.14
N GLU A 86 -7.51 -6.68 -2.74
CA GLU A 86 -7.50 -7.80 -3.68
C GLU A 86 -8.77 -7.88 -4.52
N ARG A 87 -9.95 -7.69 -3.91
CA ARG A 87 -11.22 -7.60 -4.65
C ARG A 87 -11.17 -6.50 -5.71
N TRP A 88 -10.73 -5.31 -5.34
CA TRP A 88 -10.58 -4.19 -6.27
C TRP A 88 -9.56 -4.47 -7.39
N ARG A 89 -8.46 -5.15 -7.06
CA ARG A 89 -7.42 -5.52 -8.01
C ARG A 89 -7.91 -6.56 -9.04
N ARG A 90 -8.91 -7.35 -8.70
CA ARG A 90 -9.56 -8.31 -9.62
C ARG A 90 -10.56 -7.67 -10.59
N LEU A 91 -11.11 -6.50 -10.25
CA LEU A 91 -11.99 -5.76 -11.16
C LEU A 91 -11.25 -5.38 -12.44
N SER A 92 -11.93 -5.52 -13.58
CA SER A 92 -11.49 -5.05 -14.88
C SER A 92 -11.38 -3.51 -14.91
N PRO A 93 -10.61 -2.95 -15.87
CA PRO A 93 -10.52 -1.50 -16.03
C PRO A 93 -11.88 -0.80 -16.19
N ASP A 94 -12.81 -1.43 -16.92
CA ASP A 94 -14.16 -0.89 -17.17
C ASP A 94 -15.03 -0.91 -15.93
N GLU A 95 -15.05 -2.03 -15.19
CA GLU A 95 -15.77 -2.11 -13.91
C GLU A 95 -15.27 -1.05 -12.93
N ARG A 96 -13.94 -0.85 -12.85
CA ARG A 96 -13.37 0.22 -12.00
C ARG A 96 -13.81 1.60 -12.47
N THR A 97 -13.91 1.83 -13.77
CA THR A 97 -14.34 3.11 -14.34
C THR A 97 -15.82 3.37 -14.05
N GLN A 98 -16.68 2.39 -14.27
CA GLN A 98 -18.11 2.48 -13.95
C GLN A 98 -18.33 2.76 -12.46
N LEU A 99 -17.62 2.06 -11.56
CA LEU A 99 -17.71 2.32 -10.12
C LEU A 99 -17.29 3.74 -9.76
N ARG A 100 -16.21 4.25 -10.37
CA ARG A 100 -15.76 5.64 -10.17
C ARG A 100 -16.78 6.65 -10.68
N GLN A 101 -17.34 6.44 -11.87
CA GLN A 101 -18.34 7.33 -12.46
C GLN A 101 -19.61 7.36 -11.62
N ARG A 102 -20.13 6.19 -11.24
CA ARG A 102 -21.28 6.07 -10.34
C ARG A 102 -21.04 6.82 -9.03
N TRP A 103 -19.85 6.67 -8.43
CA TRP A 103 -19.51 7.40 -7.20
C TRP A 103 -19.47 8.92 -7.43
N GLN A 104 -18.91 9.38 -8.55
CA GLN A 104 -18.80 10.79 -8.90
C GLN A 104 -20.17 11.43 -9.14
N GLN A 105 -21.11 10.69 -9.73
CA GLN A 105 -22.49 11.12 -9.98
C GLN A 105 -23.35 11.18 -8.71
N MET A 106 -22.98 10.48 -7.63
CA MET A 106 -23.72 10.55 -6.37
C MET A 106 -23.63 11.94 -5.73
N SER A 107 -24.75 12.45 -5.22
CA SER A 107 -24.80 13.68 -4.42
C SER A 107 -24.09 13.49 -3.07
N PRO A 108 -23.66 14.57 -2.39
CA PRO A 108 -23.11 14.49 -1.04
C PRO A 108 -24.00 13.73 -0.06
N GLU A 109 -25.32 13.95 -0.13
CA GLU A 109 -26.35 13.32 0.71
C GLU A 109 -26.45 11.83 0.42
N GLN A 110 -26.46 11.43 -0.87
CA GLN A 110 -26.46 10.01 -1.25
C GLN A 110 -25.20 9.29 -0.74
N ARG A 111 -24.03 9.95 -0.81
CA ARG A 111 -22.78 9.40 -0.25
C ARG A 111 -22.84 9.32 1.28
N GLN A 112 -23.50 10.25 1.95
CA GLN A 112 -23.69 10.24 3.41
C GLN A 112 -24.64 9.12 3.83
N GLN A 113 -25.78 8.96 3.16
CA GLN A 113 -26.72 7.87 3.43
C GLN A 113 -26.06 6.50 3.23
N LEU A 114 -25.24 6.36 2.19
CA LEU A 114 -24.47 5.14 1.98
C LEU A 114 -23.51 4.91 3.15
N ARG A 115 -22.78 5.95 3.59
CA ARG A 115 -21.90 5.90 4.78
C ARG A 115 -22.63 5.46 6.04
N GLU A 116 -23.79 6.03 6.31
CA GLU A 116 -24.60 5.72 7.48
C GLU A 116 -25.15 4.29 7.43
N ARG A 117 -25.67 3.86 6.27
CA ARG A 117 -26.06 2.46 6.05
C ARG A 117 -24.92 1.50 6.37
N TRP A 118 -23.70 1.82 5.96
CA TRP A 118 -22.53 1.02 6.31
C TRP A 118 -22.16 1.07 7.79
N ARG A 119 -22.32 2.23 8.45
CA ARG A 119 -22.12 2.40 9.90
C ARG A 119 -23.21 1.74 10.76
N ASN A 120 -24.39 1.49 10.22
CA ASN A 120 -25.50 0.88 10.94
C ASN A 120 -25.61 -0.64 10.70
N ARG A 121 -24.94 -1.20 9.69
CA ARG A 121 -24.83 -2.66 9.50
C ARG A 121 -24.09 -3.34 10.63
N SER A 122 -24.48 -4.57 10.99
CA SER A 122 -23.79 -5.34 12.03
C SER A 122 -22.35 -5.71 11.62
N PRO A 123 -21.42 -5.91 12.58
CA PRO A 123 -20.06 -6.34 12.28
C PRO A 123 -20.01 -7.61 11.43
N GLU A 124 -20.95 -8.53 11.62
CA GLU A 124 -21.04 -9.77 10.86
C GLU A 124 -21.49 -9.53 9.40
N GLN A 125 -22.50 -8.68 9.19
CA GLN A 125 -22.94 -8.29 7.84
C GLN A 125 -21.85 -7.56 7.05
N ARG A 126 -21.05 -6.73 7.73
CA ARG A 126 -19.87 -6.08 7.14
C ARG A 126 -18.79 -7.09 6.75
N ARG A 127 -18.57 -8.12 7.57
CA ARG A 127 -17.60 -9.20 7.29
C ARG A 127 -18.02 -10.02 6.07
N ARG A 128 -19.31 -10.37 5.95
CA ARG A 128 -19.84 -11.16 4.83
C ARG A 128 -19.75 -10.42 3.49
N GLN A 129 -20.08 -9.12 3.47
CA GLN A 129 -20.09 -8.35 2.22
C GLN A 129 -18.74 -7.72 1.86
N GLY A 130 -17.80 -7.60 2.80
CA GLY A 130 -16.39 -7.27 2.50
C GLY A 130 -16.20 -5.97 1.72
N GLU A 131 -17.09 -5.00 1.89
CA GLU A 131 -16.99 -3.71 1.22
C GLU A 131 -17.24 -2.59 2.23
N ARG A 132 -16.42 -1.54 2.18
CA ARG A 132 -16.87 -0.18 2.51
C ARG A 132 -16.89 0.53 1.16
N PRO A 133 -17.86 1.41 0.87
CA PRO A 133 -17.83 2.18 -0.37
C PRO A 133 -16.51 2.94 -0.38
N ARG A 134 -15.65 2.63 -1.35
CA ARG A 134 -14.45 3.45 -1.55
C ARG A 134 -14.94 4.82 -1.99
N GLY A 135 -14.83 5.75 -1.04
CA GLY A 135 -15.42 7.07 -1.13
C GLY A 135 -15.88 7.62 0.23
N SER A 136 -16.04 6.75 1.24
CA SER A 136 -16.32 7.16 2.61
C SER A 136 -15.10 7.39 3.52
N GLY A 137 -13.90 7.03 3.06
CA GLY A 137 -12.68 6.96 3.88
C GLY A 137 -11.45 7.45 3.13
N SER A 138 -11.60 8.57 2.44
CA SER A 138 -10.52 9.48 2.06
C SER A 138 -11.27 10.62 1.37
N GLU A 139 -11.65 11.61 2.16
CA GLU A 139 -11.85 12.92 1.60
C GLU A 139 -10.74 13.22 0.60
N ARG A 140 -11.15 13.88 -0.46
CA ARG A 140 -10.29 14.58 -1.39
C ARG A 140 -9.11 15.20 -0.63
N GLU A 141 -7.93 14.64 -0.79
CA GLU A 141 -6.76 15.50 -0.93
C GLU A 141 -6.56 15.65 -2.44
N ARG A 142 -7.45 16.44 -3.04
CA ARG A 142 -7.12 17.17 -4.24
C ARG A 142 -6.06 18.19 -3.82
N ARG A 143 -4.80 17.90 -4.13
CA ARG A 143 -3.73 18.82 -4.57
C ARG A 143 -2.51 17.96 -4.88
#